data_AF-A0A1V4JQ43-F1
#
_entry.id   AF-A0A1V4JQ43-F1
#
_cell.length_a   1.000
_cell.length_b   1.000
_cell.length_c   1.000
_cell.angle_alpha   90.00
_cell.angle_beta   90.00
_cell.angle_gamma   90.00
#
_symmetry.space_group_name_H-M   'P 1'
#
loop_
_entity.id
_entity.type
_entity.pdbx_description
1 polymer ?
#
loop_
_entity_poly.entity_id
_entity_poly.type
_entity_poly.pdbx_seq_one_letter_code
_entity_poly.pdbx_strand_id
1 'polypeptide(L)'
;MVYTCHRDKNCQINKVTRNRCQFCRLQKCFEVGMSKEAVRNDRNKKKKEVKEEVTAESYELSPEMEELVQKVSRAHQETFPSLCQLGKYTMNTSAEHRVQLDLRLWDKFSELATKCIIKIVEPPVWISW
;
A
#
# COMPACT_ATOMS: atom_id res chain seq x y z
N MET A 1 -6.40 2.06 6.65
CA MET A 1 -6.47 2.96 7.83
C MET A 1 -5.06 3.49 8.09
N VAL A 2 -4.85 4.81 8.07
CA VAL A 2 -3.56 5.44 8.40
C VAL A 2 -3.68 6.00 9.81
N TYR A 3 -2.75 5.64 10.70
CA TYR A 3 -2.71 6.21 12.04
C TYR A 3 -2.04 7.58 11.99
N THR A 4 -2.63 8.57 12.67
CA THR A 4 -2.11 9.94 12.72
C THR A 4 -1.79 10.31 14.17
N CYS A 5 -0.67 11.00 14.40
CA CYS A 5 -0.39 11.61 15.69
C CYS A 5 -0.92 13.05 15.70
N HIS A 6 -1.64 13.43 16.75
CA HIS A 6 -2.15 14.80 16.94
C HIS A 6 -1.21 15.69 17.76
N ARG A 7 0.05 15.27 17.92
CA ARG A 7 1.13 15.98 18.62
C ARG A 7 2.38 15.95 17.74
N ASP A 8 3.56 16.04 18.34
CA ASP A 8 4.84 16.09 17.63
C ASP A 8 5.40 14.72 17.23
N LYS A 9 4.53 13.71 17.02
CA LYS A 9 4.94 12.33 16.70
C LYS A 9 5.89 11.67 17.73
N ASN A 10 6.05 12.27 18.91
CA ASN A 10 6.97 11.81 19.97
C ASN A 10 6.25 11.46 21.29
N CYS A 11 5.09 10.79 21.21
CA CYS A 11 4.37 10.39 22.42
C CYS A 11 5.13 9.32 23.21
N GLN A 12 5.35 9.55 24.50
CA GLN A 12 5.94 8.57 25.41
C GLN A 12 5.03 7.33 25.54
N ILE A 13 5.54 6.14 25.18
CA ILE A 13 4.81 4.86 25.25
C ILE A 13 5.29 4.06 26.46
N ASN A 14 4.43 3.99 27.49
CA ASN A 14 4.61 3.19 28.71
C ASN A 14 3.34 2.36 29.01
N LYS A 15 3.33 1.60 30.13
CA LYS A 15 2.18 0.72 30.49
C LYS A 15 0.83 1.45 30.56
N VAL A 16 0.84 2.72 30.97
CA VAL A 16 -0.37 3.54 31.16
C VAL A 16 -0.72 4.31 29.88
N THR A 17 0.27 4.87 29.18
CA THR A 17 0.06 5.79 28.06
C THR A 17 0.06 5.12 26.69
N ARG A 18 0.36 3.82 26.59
CA ARG A 18 0.53 3.10 25.31
C ARG A 18 -0.66 3.20 24.35
N ASN A 19 -1.87 3.36 24.86
CA ASN A 19 -3.08 3.44 24.02
C ASN A 19 -3.44 4.87 23.58
N ARG A 20 -2.71 5.89 24.07
CA ARG A 20 -3.03 7.30 23.83
C ARG A 20 -2.74 7.76 22.40
N CYS A 21 -1.80 7.12 21.72
CA CYS A 21 -1.46 7.43 20.34
C CYS A 21 -1.11 6.16 19.57
N GLN A 22 -2.00 5.75 18.67
CA GLN A 22 -1.82 4.57 17.83
C GLN A 22 -0.61 4.73 16.90
N PHE A 23 -0.39 5.93 16.35
CA PHE A 23 0.76 6.23 15.52
C PHE A 23 2.09 5.97 16.25
N CYS A 24 2.32 6.64 17.39
CA CYS A 24 3.57 6.49 18.13
C CYS A 24 3.75 5.07 18.70
N ARG A 25 2.65 4.39 19.05
CA ARG A 25 2.71 2.98 19.47
C ARG A 25 3.19 2.08 18.34
N LEU A 26 2.57 2.18 17.17
CA LEU A 26 2.95 1.38 16.00
C LEU A 26 4.37 1.70 15.54
N GLN A 27 4.73 2.98 15.53
CA GLN A 27 6.10 3.42 15.21
C GLN A 27 7.12 2.77 16.15
N LYS A 28 6.88 2.80 17.46
CA LYS A 28 7.75 2.14 18.45
C LYS A 28 7.81 0.63 18.26
N CYS A 29 6.71 -0.02 17.85
CA CYS A 29 6.72 -1.45 17.50
C CYS A 29 7.69 -1.74 16.35
N PHE A 30 7.71 -0.91 15.30
CA PHE A 30 8.66 -1.05 14.20
C PHE A 30 10.11 -0.73 14.63
N GLU A 31 10.31 0.29 15.47
CA GLU A 31 11.64 0.65 16.00
C GLU A 31 12.29 -0.47 16.81
N VAL A 32 11.49 -1.26 17.55
CA VAL A 32 11.99 -2.43 18.29
C VAL A 32 12.09 -3.69 17.42
N GLY A 33 11.86 -3.59 16.11
CA GLY A 33 12.06 -4.67 15.15
C GLY A 33 10.86 -5.62 14.98
N MET A 34 9.64 -5.22 15.34
CA MET A 34 8.46 -6.03 15.02
C MET A 34 8.23 -6.02 13.49
N SER A 35 8.20 -7.20 12.87
CA SER A 35 7.91 -7.35 11.45
C SER A 35 6.41 -7.37 11.19
N LYS A 36 5.98 -6.60 10.18
CA LYS A 36 4.59 -6.61 9.71
C LYS A 36 4.25 -7.94 9.03
N GLU A 37 5.22 -8.54 8.36
CA GLU A 37 5.13 -9.77 7.58
C GLU A 37 4.99 -11.02 8.46
N ALA A 38 5.44 -10.94 9.73
CA ALA A 38 5.34 -12.03 10.70
C ALA A 38 3.94 -12.17 11.34
N VAL A 39 2.99 -11.28 11.02
CA VAL A 39 1.62 -11.32 11.57
C VAL A 39 0.82 -12.45 10.92
N ARG A 40 0.65 -13.57 11.63
CA ARG A 40 -0.21 -14.69 11.21
C ARG A 40 -1.67 -14.47 11.64
N ASN A 41 -2.62 -14.60 10.71
CA ASN A 41 -4.05 -14.40 10.96
C ASN A 41 -4.80 -15.68 11.38
N ASP A 42 -4.09 -16.74 11.77
CA ASP A 42 -4.65 -18.09 11.98
C ASP A 42 -5.58 -18.22 13.21
N ARG A 43 -5.83 -17.13 13.95
CA ARG A 43 -6.55 -17.18 15.23
C ARG A 43 -8.08 -17.22 15.14
N ASN A 44 -8.68 -17.03 13.97
CA ASN A 44 -10.13 -16.81 13.88
C ASN A 44 -11.00 -18.05 13.61
N LYS A 45 -10.49 -19.29 13.69
CA LYS A 45 -11.32 -20.48 13.42
C LYS A 45 -11.97 -21.18 14.63
N LYS A 46 -11.78 -20.73 15.88
CA LYS A 46 -12.43 -21.37 17.05
C LYS A 46 -12.77 -20.39 18.18
N LYS A 47 -14.02 -19.92 18.21
CA LYS A 47 -14.90 -19.57 19.38
C LYS A 47 -15.95 -18.57 18.87
N LYS A 48 -17.13 -19.02 18.45
CA LYS A 48 -18.37 -19.17 19.25
C LYS A 48 -18.62 -17.98 20.21
N GLU A 49 -19.56 -17.13 19.76
CA GLU A 49 -20.55 -16.35 20.49
C GLU A 49 -20.17 -15.78 21.87
N VAL A 50 -19.88 -14.47 21.93
CA VAL A 50 -20.39 -13.55 22.96
C VAL A 50 -20.56 -12.16 22.32
N LYS A 51 -21.75 -11.58 22.49
CA LYS A 51 -22.20 -10.28 22.00
C LYS A 51 -21.67 -9.19 22.95
N GLU A 52 -20.90 -8.22 22.46
CA GLU A 52 -20.58 -7.00 23.20
C GLU A 52 -20.66 -5.81 22.24
N GLU A 53 -21.61 -4.92 22.53
CA GLU A 53 -21.94 -3.74 21.74
C GLU A 53 -20.84 -2.69 21.93
N VAL A 54 -20.02 -2.49 20.90
CA VAL A 54 -19.18 -1.30 20.74
C VAL A 54 -19.56 -0.72 19.39
N THR A 55 -20.28 0.40 19.42
CA THR A 55 -20.55 1.26 18.28
C THR A 55 -19.26 1.93 17.81
N ALA A 56 -18.37 1.14 17.23
CA ALA A 56 -17.67 1.58 16.05
C ALA A 56 -18.66 1.36 14.90
N GLU A 57 -19.03 2.40 14.17
CA GLU A 57 -19.58 2.20 12.83
C GLU A 57 -18.46 1.56 11.99
N SER A 58 -18.27 0.25 12.14
CA SER A 58 -17.72 -0.57 11.08
C SER A 58 -18.75 -0.49 9.98
N TYR A 59 -18.44 0.29 8.95
CA TYR A 59 -19.08 0.09 7.66
C TYR A 59 -18.75 -1.36 7.28
N GLU A 60 -19.68 -2.27 7.58
CA GLU A 60 -19.59 -3.65 7.12
C GLU A 60 -19.74 -3.57 5.60
N LEU A 61 -18.63 -3.69 4.89
CA LEU A 61 -18.67 -3.80 3.44
C LEU A 61 -19.47 -5.04 3.08
N SER A 62 -20.45 -4.87 2.20
CA SER A 62 -21.13 -6.02 1.60
C SER A 62 -20.08 -6.97 1.01
N PRO A 63 -20.22 -8.30 1.17
CA PRO A 63 -19.31 -9.28 0.59
C PRO A 63 -19.04 -9.03 -0.91
N GLU A 64 -20.05 -8.53 -1.64
CA GLU A 64 -19.95 -8.17 -3.06
C GLU A 64 -18.99 -6.98 -3.30
N MET A 65 -19.04 -5.97 -2.44
CA MET A 65 -18.17 -4.80 -2.55
C MET A 65 -16.73 -5.15 -2.17
N GLU A 66 -16.53 -6.04 -1.20
CA GLU A 66 -15.20 -6.54 -0.86
C GLU A 66 -14.59 -7.34 -2.02
N GLU A 67 -15.37 -8.19 -2.68
CA GLU A 67 -14.93 -8.91 -3.88
C GLU A 67 -14.52 -7.95 -5.01
N LEU A 68 -15.32 -6.92 -5.26
CA LEU A 68 -15.00 -5.91 -6.28
C LEU A 68 -13.71 -5.16 -5.96
N VAL A 69 -13.52 -4.73 -4.70
CA VAL A 69 -12.29 -4.08 -4.24
C VAL A 69 -11.08 -5.00 -4.44
N GLN A 70 -11.21 -6.28 -4.10
CA GLN A 70 -10.13 -7.25 -4.28
C GLN A 70 -9.80 -7.48 -5.76
N LYS A 71 -10.81 -7.57 -6.64
CA LYS A 71 -10.64 -7.69 -8.10
C LYS A 71 -9.87 -6.50 -8.68
N VAL A 72 -10.32 -5.28 -8.37
CA VAL A 72 -9.66 -4.05 -8.84
C VAL A 72 -8.24 -3.93 -8.30
N SER A 73 -8.05 -4.20 -7.00
CA SER A 73 -6.72 -4.16 -6.38
C SER A 73 -5.75 -5.15 -7.01
N ARG A 74 -6.21 -6.37 -7.32
CA ARG A 74 -5.37 -7.40 -7.95
C ARG A 74 -5.01 -7.01 -9.38
N ALA A 75 -5.98 -6.61 -10.19
CA ALA A 75 -5.75 -6.17 -11.56
C ALA A 75 -4.72 -5.02 -11.62
N HIS A 76 -4.79 -4.08 -10.67
CA HIS A 76 -3.81 -2.99 -10.55
C HIS A 76 -2.41 -3.52 -10.20
N GLN A 77 -2.26 -4.39 -9.20
CA GLN A 77 -0.96 -4.92 -8.78
C GLN A 77 -0.28 -5.77 -9.85
N GLU A 78 -1.05 -6.46 -10.70
CA GLU A 78 -0.53 -7.29 -11.80
C GLU A 78 -0.11 -6.46 -13.02
N THR A 79 -0.83 -5.37 -13.31
CA THR A 79 -0.52 -4.48 -14.45
C THR A 79 0.52 -3.43 -14.10
N PHE A 80 0.61 -3.04 -12.83
CA PHE A 80 1.44 -1.95 -12.36
C PHE A 80 2.21 -2.36 -11.07
N PRO A 81 3.49 -2.76 -11.20
CA PRO A 81 4.30 -3.16 -10.06
C PRO A 81 4.52 -2.00 -9.09
N SER A 82 4.51 -2.29 -7.80
CA SER A 82 4.75 -1.27 -6.78
C SER A 82 6.21 -0.82 -6.78
N LEU A 83 6.45 0.43 -6.38
CA LEU A 83 7.77 1.05 -6.43
C LEU A 83 8.85 0.29 -5.62
N CYS A 84 8.47 -0.44 -4.58
CA CYS A 84 9.39 -1.23 -3.76
C CYS A 84 9.82 -2.55 -4.43
N GLN A 85 9.09 -3.02 -5.43
CA GLN A 85 9.40 -4.25 -6.17
C GLN A 85 10.35 -4.00 -7.35
N LEU A 86 10.64 -2.74 -7.67
CA LEU A 86 11.41 -2.37 -8.86
C LEU A 86 12.90 -2.17 -8.56
N GLY A 87 13.75 -2.80 -9.38
CA GLY A 87 15.18 -2.51 -9.43
C GLY A 87 15.43 -1.16 -10.11
N LYS A 88 15.69 -0.12 -9.31
CA LYS A 88 15.88 1.25 -9.80
C LYS A 88 17.27 1.43 -10.41
N TYR A 89 17.34 2.12 -11.54
CA TYR A 89 18.59 2.58 -12.15
C TYR A 89 18.46 4.04 -12.56
N THR A 90 19.59 4.72 -12.72
CA THR A 90 19.65 6.14 -13.08
C THR A 90 20.39 6.34 -14.41
N MET A 91 19.98 7.34 -15.17
CA MET A 91 20.73 7.82 -16.35
C MET A 91 21.15 9.27 -16.11
N ASN A 92 22.33 9.63 -16.62
CA ASN A 92 22.93 10.96 -16.47
C ASN A 92 22.70 11.87 -17.69
N THR A 93 21.91 11.44 -18.68
CA THR A 93 21.61 12.23 -19.89
C THR A 93 20.89 13.52 -19.51
N SER A 94 21.47 14.67 -19.87
CA SER A 94 20.93 16.01 -19.59
C SER A 94 20.53 16.25 -18.13
N ALA A 95 21.26 15.65 -17.17
CA ALA A 95 20.92 15.71 -15.75
C ALA A 95 21.19 17.08 -15.09
N GLU A 96 22.14 17.87 -15.62
CA GLU A 96 22.63 19.09 -14.97
C GLU A 96 21.88 20.36 -15.42
N HIS A 97 21.39 20.39 -16.66
CA HIS A 97 20.71 21.55 -17.23
C HIS A 97 19.47 21.13 -18.03
N ARG A 98 18.41 21.93 -17.93
CA ARG A 98 17.18 21.73 -18.70
C ARG A 98 17.45 22.06 -20.18
N VAL A 99 17.12 21.12 -21.05
CA VAL A 99 17.16 21.30 -22.50
C VAL A 99 15.73 21.26 -23.05
N GLN A 100 15.52 21.81 -24.24
CA GLN A 100 14.20 21.80 -24.89
C GLN A 100 13.73 20.37 -25.19
N LEU A 101 14.63 19.51 -25.67
CA LEU A 101 14.35 18.08 -25.89
C LEU A 101 15.66 17.29 -25.90
N ASP A 102 15.72 16.23 -25.10
CA ASP A 102 16.77 15.21 -25.18
C ASP A 102 16.19 13.99 -25.91
N LEU A 103 16.65 13.76 -27.14
CA LEU A 103 16.15 12.68 -28.00
C LEU A 103 16.34 11.30 -27.38
N ARG A 104 17.47 11.05 -26.70
CA ARG A 104 17.77 9.73 -26.12
C ARG A 104 16.86 9.43 -24.94
N LEU A 105 16.60 10.46 -24.11
CA LEU A 105 15.64 10.35 -23.01
C LEU A 105 14.22 10.21 -23.55
N TRP A 106 13.86 10.96 -24.60
CA TRP A 106 12.55 10.89 -25.24
C TRP A 106 12.26 9.51 -25.85
N ASP A 107 13.23 8.89 -26.52
CA ASP A 107 13.08 7.53 -27.06
C ASP A 107 12.78 6.52 -25.94
N LYS A 108 13.51 6.59 -24.83
CA LYS A 108 13.27 5.71 -23.68
C LYS A 108 11.95 6.00 -22.99
N PHE A 109 11.60 7.29 -22.86
CA PHE A 109 10.34 7.70 -22.27
C PHE A 109 9.14 7.25 -23.10
N SER A 110 9.16 7.47 -24.42
CA SER A 110 8.08 7.08 -25.33
C SER A 110 7.90 5.57 -25.41
N GLU A 111 9.00 4.80 -25.39
CA GLU A 111 8.97 3.33 -25.29
C GLU A 111 8.26 2.88 -23.99
N LEU A 112 8.63 3.46 -22.84
CA LEU A 112 8.03 3.14 -21.54
C LEU A 112 6.56 3.58 -21.46
N ALA A 113 6.23 4.77 -21.99
CA ALA A 113 4.86 5.29 -22.03
C ALA A 113 3.96 4.36 -22.86
N THR A 114 4.43 3.91 -24.02
CA THR A 114 3.70 2.96 -24.87
C THR A 114 3.43 1.65 -24.13
N LYS A 115 4.44 1.08 -23.46
CA LYS A 115 4.27 -0.13 -22.63
C LYS A 115 3.26 0.08 -21.50
N CYS A 116 3.27 1.25 -20.87
CA CYS A 116 2.31 1.59 -19.82
C CYS A 116 0.88 1.70 -20.36
N ILE A 117 0.69 2.34 -21.52
CA ILE A 117 -0.62 2.43 -22.19
C ILE A 117 -1.17 1.04 -22.49
N ILE A 118 -0.35 0.14 -23.05
CA ILE A 118 -0.75 -1.25 -23.31
C ILE A 118 -1.24 -1.93 -22.02
N LYS A 119 -0.50 -1.77 -20.91
CA LYS A 119 -0.88 -2.35 -19.61
C LYS A 119 -2.16 -1.74 -19.00
N ILE A 120 -2.52 -0.52 -19.36
CA ILE A 120 -3.77 0.12 -18.92
C ILE A 120 -4.97 -0.39 -19.73
N VAL A 121 -4.80 -0.57 -21.04
CA VAL A 121 -5.89 -0.93 -21.97
C VAL A 121 -6.11 -2.45 -22.06
N GLU A 122 -5.05 -3.25 -21.95
CA GLU A 122 -5.11 -4.72 -21.93
C GLU A 122 -4.83 -5.23 -20.51
N PRO A 123 -5.85 -5.31 -19.62
CA PRO A 123 -5.70 -6.07 -18.40
C PRO A 123 -5.36 -7.53 -18.76
N PRO A 124 -4.52 -8.21 -17.97
CA PRO A 124 -4.16 -9.59 -18.24
C PRO A 124 -5.44 -10.44 -18.32
N VAL A 125 -5.46 -11.34 -19.30
CA VAL A 125 -6.57 -12.17 -19.85
C VAL A 125 -7.48 -12.86 -18.80
N TRP A 126 -7.15 -12.80 -17.52
CA TRP A 126 -7.89 -13.35 -16.38
C TRP A 126 -9.21 -12.63 -16.04
N ILE A 127 -9.51 -11.47 -16.62
CA ILE A 127 -10.81 -10.79 -16.42
C ILE A 127 -11.89 -11.33 -17.38
N SER A 128 -11.52 -12.10 -18.41
CA SER A 128 -12.46 -12.56 -19.44
C SER A 128 -12.92 -14.02 -19.34
N TRP A 129 -12.57 -14.79 -18.31
CA TRP A 129 -13.12 -16.14 -18.08
C TRP A 129 -13.26 -16.45 -16.59
#